data_AF-A0A8C0PGA5-F1
#
_entry.id   AF-A0A8C0PGA5-F1
#
_cell.length_a   1.000
_cell.length_b   1.000
_cell.length_c   1.000
_cell.angle_alpha   90.00
_cell.angle_beta   90.00
_cell.angle_gamma   90.00
#
_symmetry.space_group_name_H-M   'P 1'
#
loop_
_entity.id
_entity.type
_entity.pdbx_description
1 polymer ?
#
loop_
_entity_poly.entity_id
_entity_poly.type
_entity_poly.pdbx_seq_one_letter_code
_entity_poly.pdbx_strand_id
1 'polypeptide(L)'
;MLFSNKQGHFSKQIYHQTGGSTMSEPPFILSGERNHHNIEHDSHQEMKTLGSSLERCHRRALSELPLQHGSLTHGQVPWLITMPSGTEIRSRTPGNRIVYLYTKKVGKAPKSACGVCPGRLRGVRAVRPKVLMRLSKTKKHVSRAYGGSMCAKCVRDRIKRAFLIEEQKIVVKVLKAQAQSQKAK
;
A
#
# COMPACT_ATOMS: atom_id res chain seq x y z
N MET A 1 -23.94 -30.96 64.18
CA MET A 1 -25.05 -30.64 63.26
C MET A 1 -24.44 -30.23 61.92
N LEU A 2 -24.57 -31.10 60.92
CA LEU A 2 -24.10 -30.90 59.55
C LEU A 2 -25.22 -30.18 58.78
N PHE A 3 -24.92 -29.05 58.13
CA PHE A 3 -25.80 -28.47 57.12
C PHE A 3 -25.20 -28.69 55.74
N SER A 4 -25.78 -29.66 55.05
CA SER A 4 -25.61 -29.95 53.63
C SER A 4 -26.57 -29.10 52.77
N ASN A 5 -26.12 -28.90 51.52
CA ASN A 5 -26.89 -28.72 50.30
C ASN A 5 -27.61 -27.38 50.01
N LYS A 6 -27.16 -26.72 48.94
CA LYS A 6 -27.85 -26.78 47.63
C LYS A 6 -26.96 -26.26 46.49
N GLN A 7 -26.55 -27.18 45.60
CA GLN A 7 -26.13 -26.87 44.24
C GLN A 7 -27.28 -27.16 43.27
N GLY A 8 -27.29 -26.43 42.15
CA GLY A 8 -27.74 -26.95 40.85
C GLY A 8 -29.13 -26.51 40.37
N HIS A 9 -29.16 -25.62 39.37
CA HIS A 9 -29.56 -25.89 37.98
C HIS A 9 -30.33 -24.72 37.35
N PHE A 10 -29.71 -24.03 36.39
CA PHE A 10 -30.42 -23.66 35.16
C PHE A 10 -29.41 -23.59 33.99
N SER A 11 -29.49 -24.61 33.14
CA SER A 11 -28.90 -24.64 31.79
C SER A 11 -29.82 -23.84 30.86
N LYS A 12 -29.45 -23.23 29.74
CA LYS A 12 -28.62 -23.70 28.62
C LYS A 12 -28.52 -22.54 27.60
N GLN A 13 -27.38 -22.48 26.89
CA GLN A 13 -27.21 -22.04 25.49
C GLN A 13 -27.46 -20.54 25.17
N ILE A 14 -26.69 -19.84 24.33
CA ILE A 14 -26.10 -20.21 23.03
C ILE A 14 -24.76 -19.47 22.81
N TYR A 15 -23.77 -20.20 22.27
CA TYR A 15 -22.48 -19.74 21.75
C TYR A 15 -22.63 -19.24 20.29
N HIS A 16 -22.01 -18.09 20.00
CA HIS A 16 -21.13 -17.75 18.86
C HIS A 16 -21.55 -17.81 17.36
N GLN A 17 -20.95 -16.83 16.63
CA GLN A 17 -20.48 -16.79 15.22
C GLN A 17 -21.33 -15.97 14.21
N THR A 18 -20.88 -14.76 13.80
CA THR A 18 -20.04 -14.36 12.64
C THR A 18 -20.82 -13.90 11.40
N GLY A 19 -20.55 -12.65 10.96
CA GLY A 19 -20.24 -12.34 9.55
C GLY A 19 -21.36 -11.84 8.60
N GLY A 20 -21.03 -10.76 7.85
CA GLY A 20 -21.50 -10.50 6.47
C GLY A 20 -22.81 -9.71 6.32
N SER A 21 -22.80 -8.42 5.98
CA SER A 21 -22.72 -7.83 4.62
C SER A 21 -23.91 -8.15 3.71
N THR A 22 -24.74 -7.14 3.39
CA THR A 22 -25.47 -6.88 2.13
C THR A 22 -26.41 -5.68 2.40
N MET A 23 -26.09 -4.48 1.90
CA MET A 23 -26.58 -3.91 0.63
C MET A 23 -28.11 -3.90 0.57
N SER A 24 -28.69 -2.73 0.88
CA SER A 24 -30.07 -2.35 0.62
C SER A 24 -30.40 -2.43 -0.87
N GLU A 25 -31.46 -3.17 -1.20
CA GLU A 25 -32.05 -3.26 -2.55
C GLU A 25 -32.72 -1.94 -2.98
N PRO A 26 -32.66 -1.58 -4.27
CA PRO A 26 -33.60 -0.63 -4.89
C PRO A 26 -34.87 -1.35 -5.41
N PRO A 27 -36.00 -0.62 -5.54
CA PRO A 27 -37.32 -1.23 -5.72
C PRO A 27 -37.66 -1.73 -7.14
N PHE A 28 -38.48 -2.78 -7.12
CA PHE A 28 -39.30 -3.39 -8.16
C PHE A 28 -40.03 -2.40 -9.09
N ILE A 29 -39.97 -2.65 -10.41
CA ILE A 29 -40.99 -2.18 -11.38
C ILE A 29 -41.57 -3.43 -12.07
N LEU A 30 -42.90 -3.54 -12.00
CA LEU A 30 -43.71 -4.60 -12.60
C LEU A 30 -44.12 -4.24 -14.04
N SER A 31 -44.26 -5.33 -14.82
CA SER A 31 -45.19 -5.56 -15.94
C SER A 31 -44.89 -5.00 -17.34
N GLY A 32 -44.88 -5.92 -18.32
CA GLY A 32 -44.93 -5.63 -19.74
C GLY A 32 -44.64 -6.83 -20.64
N GLU A 33 -45.51 -7.84 -20.63
CA GLU A 33 -45.50 -8.95 -21.59
C GLU A 33 -45.70 -8.44 -23.03
N ARG A 34 -44.76 -8.71 -23.95
CA ARG A 34 -45.00 -8.69 -25.41
C ARG A 34 -44.14 -9.73 -26.13
N ASN A 35 -44.80 -10.85 -26.43
CA ASN A 35 -44.72 -11.71 -27.60
C ASN A 35 -43.34 -11.96 -28.26
N HIS A 36 -42.78 -13.12 -27.92
CA HIS A 36 -41.86 -13.90 -28.76
C HIS A 36 -42.55 -14.26 -30.09
N HIS A 37 -42.17 -13.61 -31.19
CA HIS A 37 -42.13 -14.15 -32.56
C HIS A 37 -41.91 -12.96 -33.50
N ASN A 38 -40.85 -13.02 -34.32
CA ASN A 38 -40.43 -12.05 -35.35
C ASN A 38 -39.23 -11.13 -35.02
N ILE A 39 -38.14 -11.67 -34.46
CA ILE A 39 -36.82 -10.98 -34.44
C ILE A 39 -35.69 -11.98 -34.78
N GLU A 40 -35.84 -12.74 -35.86
CA GLU A 40 -34.72 -13.56 -36.40
C GLU A 40 -34.34 -13.19 -37.85
N HIS A 41 -34.99 -12.18 -38.44
CA HIS A 41 -34.70 -11.73 -39.81
C HIS A 41 -33.89 -10.42 -39.91
N ASP A 42 -33.67 -9.69 -38.80
CA ASP A 42 -32.98 -8.40 -38.81
C ASP A 42 -31.50 -8.44 -38.36
N SER A 43 -31.01 -9.58 -37.85
CA SER A 43 -29.63 -9.71 -37.35
C SER A 43 -28.58 -9.97 -38.44
N HIS A 44 -28.99 -10.27 -39.67
CA HIS A 44 -28.07 -10.53 -40.80
C HIS A 44 -27.79 -9.31 -41.69
N GLN A 45 -28.61 -8.27 -41.61
CA GLN A 45 -28.44 -7.05 -42.43
C GLN A 45 -27.54 -6.02 -41.71
N GLU A 46 -27.48 -6.02 -40.37
CA GLU A 46 -26.62 -5.11 -39.56
C GLU A 46 -25.13 -5.52 -39.53
N MET A 47 -24.80 -6.81 -39.72
CA MET A 47 -23.42 -7.29 -39.69
C MET A 47 -22.61 -6.97 -40.97
N LYS A 48 -23.26 -6.56 -42.07
CA LYS A 48 -22.59 -6.28 -43.35
C LYS A 48 -22.18 -4.81 -43.53
N THR A 49 -22.76 -3.88 -42.76
CA THR A 49 -22.44 -2.44 -42.85
C THR A 49 -21.27 -2.04 -41.94
N LEU A 50 -20.95 -2.83 -40.91
CA LEU A 50 -19.81 -2.59 -40.01
C LEU A 50 -18.46 -3.11 -40.57
N GLY A 51 -18.47 -4.08 -41.50
CA GLY A 51 -17.26 -4.60 -42.14
C GLY A 51 -16.62 -3.65 -43.17
N SER A 52 -17.40 -2.80 -43.84
CA SER A 52 -16.92 -1.89 -44.89
C SER A 52 -16.32 -0.58 -44.39
N SER A 53 -16.56 -0.22 -43.11
CA SER A 53 -15.96 0.97 -42.48
C SER A 53 -14.57 0.69 -41.89
N LEU A 54 -14.31 -0.57 -41.48
CA LEU A 54 -13.04 -0.95 -40.84
C LEU A 54 -11.92 -1.15 -41.87
N GLU A 55 -12.22 -1.64 -43.08
CA GLU A 55 -11.23 -1.79 -44.15
C GLU A 55 -10.82 -0.46 -44.82
N ARG A 56 -11.63 0.60 -44.69
CA ARG A 56 -11.32 1.93 -45.25
C ARG A 56 -10.47 2.78 -44.30
N CYS A 57 -10.49 2.48 -43.00
CA CYS A 57 -9.68 3.17 -41.99
C CYS A 57 -8.22 2.65 -41.95
N HIS A 58 -7.99 1.40 -42.34
CA HIS A 58 -6.68 0.76 -42.27
C HIS A 58 -5.71 1.19 -43.39
N ARG A 59 -6.20 1.71 -44.53
CA ARG A 59 -5.38 2.03 -45.70
C ARG A 59 -4.97 3.51 -45.82
N ARG A 60 -5.34 4.36 -44.85
CA ARG A 60 -5.01 5.81 -44.84
C ARG A 60 -4.03 6.23 -43.75
N ALA A 61 -3.48 5.28 -42.98
CA ALA A 61 -2.56 5.53 -41.87
C ALA A 61 -1.10 5.10 -42.16
N LEU A 62 -0.72 4.95 -43.44
CA LEU A 62 0.64 4.49 -43.83
C LEU A 62 1.33 5.36 -44.89
N SER A 63 0.94 6.64 -45.05
CA SER A 63 1.61 7.51 -46.04
C SER A 63 2.18 8.82 -45.52
N GLU A 64 2.12 9.14 -44.23
CA GLU A 64 2.78 10.36 -43.70
C GLU A 64 3.47 10.13 -42.36
N LEU A 65 4.60 9.41 -42.39
CA LEU A 65 5.61 9.48 -41.35
C LEU A 65 6.74 10.37 -41.85
N PRO A 66 6.83 11.65 -41.43
CA PRO A 66 7.91 12.52 -41.86
C PRO A 66 9.25 12.08 -41.25
N LEU A 67 10.16 11.84 -42.19
CA LEU A 67 11.62 11.85 -42.15
C LEU A 67 12.30 12.14 -40.80
N GLN A 68 13.08 11.14 -40.45
CA GLN A 68 14.06 11.03 -39.39
C GLN A 68 15.03 12.22 -39.42
N HIS A 69 15.13 12.95 -38.31
CA HIS A 69 16.29 13.80 -38.01
C HIS A 69 16.85 13.41 -36.65
N GLY A 70 17.99 12.71 -36.69
CA GLY A 70 18.83 12.39 -35.54
C GLY A 70 18.54 11.05 -34.88
N SER A 71 18.89 9.94 -35.53
CA SER A 71 18.91 8.62 -34.89
C SER A 71 19.94 8.62 -33.74
N LEU A 72 19.48 8.87 -32.52
CA LEU A 72 20.27 8.76 -31.30
C LEU A 72 20.48 7.27 -31.02
N THR A 73 21.60 6.73 -31.48
CA THR A 73 21.92 5.32 -31.31
C THR A 73 22.16 5.01 -29.83
N HIS A 74 21.23 4.27 -29.22
CA HIS A 74 21.40 3.68 -27.90
C HIS A 74 22.64 2.78 -27.92
N GLY A 75 23.66 3.13 -27.14
CA GLY A 75 24.81 2.27 -26.93
C GLY A 75 24.40 1.05 -26.11
N GLN A 76 24.24 -0.09 -26.81
CA GLN A 76 24.11 -1.50 -26.37
C GLN A 76 22.72 -2.16 -26.52
N VAL A 77 22.66 -2.98 -27.59
CA VAL A 77 21.86 -4.19 -27.92
C VAL A 77 20.34 -4.26 -27.66
N PRO A 78 19.54 -4.69 -28.67
CA PRO A 78 18.10 -4.80 -28.57
C PRO A 78 17.70 -6.12 -27.91
N TRP A 79 17.15 -6.03 -26.72
CA TRP A 79 16.35 -7.08 -26.12
C TRP A 79 14.96 -6.51 -25.89
N LEU A 80 14.00 -7.05 -26.64
CA LEU A 80 12.61 -6.64 -26.70
C LEU A 80 11.88 -7.07 -25.42
N ILE A 81 12.27 -6.52 -24.27
CA ILE A 81 11.48 -6.30 -23.06
C ILE A 81 12.15 -5.12 -22.39
N THR A 82 11.62 -3.90 -22.49
CA THR A 82 12.19 -2.74 -21.78
C THR A 82 11.97 -2.94 -20.28
N MET A 83 12.82 -3.71 -19.60
CA MET A 83 12.88 -3.63 -18.15
C MET A 83 13.21 -2.17 -17.82
N PRO A 84 12.62 -1.59 -16.77
CA PRO A 84 13.01 -0.27 -16.30
C PRO A 84 14.42 -0.36 -15.70
N SER A 85 15.43 -0.41 -16.56
CA SER A 85 16.84 -0.62 -16.26
C SER A 85 17.51 0.69 -15.85
N GLY A 86 16.94 1.84 -16.19
CA GLY A 86 17.31 3.15 -15.67
C GLY A 86 16.53 4.25 -16.36
N THR A 87 16.32 5.37 -15.67
CA THR A 87 15.80 6.58 -16.31
C THR A 87 16.98 7.29 -16.99
N GLU A 88 16.78 7.80 -18.19
CA GLU A 88 17.80 8.56 -18.93
C GLU A 88 17.61 10.06 -18.74
N ILE A 89 18.71 10.81 -18.60
CA ILE A 89 18.69 12.27 -18.64
C ILE A 89 19.46 12.73 -19.87
N ARG A 90 18.83 13.63 -20.63
CA ARG A 90 19.45 14.31 -21.76
C ARG A 90 20.41 15.38 -21.25
N SER A 91 21.70 15.23 -21.52
CA SER A 91 22.73 16.20 -21.16
C SER A 91 23.40 16.78 -22.41
N ARG A 92 23.73 18.07 -22.37
CA ARG A 92 24.55 18.74 -23.38
C ARG A 92 26.00 18.67 -22.94
N THR A 93 26.86 18.13 -23.79
CA THR A 93 28.31 18.10 -23.52
C THR A 93 28.96 19.42 -23.95
N PRO A 94 30.16 19.76 -23.42
CA PRO A 94 30.90 20.95 -23.82
C PRO A 94 31.15 21.05 -25.34
N GLY A 95 31.26 19.92 -26.05
CA GLY A 95 31.36 19.85 -27.52
C GLY A 95 30.03 20.04 -28.26
N ASN A 96 29.01 20.59 -27.60
CA ASN A 96 27.67 20.84 -28.14
C ASN A 96 26.95 19.61 -28.71
N ARG A 97 27.22 18.42 -28.15
CA ARG A 97 26.51 17.17 -28.51
C ARG A 97 25.46 16.84 -27.45
N ILE A 98 24.34 16.27 -27.88
CA ILE A 98 23.32 15.72 -26.98
C ILE A 98 23.70 14.28 -26.66
N VAL A 99 23.89 13.97 -25.38
CA VAL A 99 24.18 12.61 -24.91
C VAL A 99 23.16 12.20 -23.86
N TYR A 100 22.72 10.94 -23.91
CA TYR A 100 21.89 10.36 -22.85
C TYR A 100 22.76 9.74 -21.77
N LEU A 101 22.54 10.16 -20.52
CA LEU A 101 23.19 9.60 -19.35
C LEU A 101 22.22 8.71 -18.59
N TYR A 102 22.62 7.47 -18.34
CA TYR A 102 21.86 6.55 -17.50
C TYR A 102 21.92 6.97 -16.03
N THR A 103 20.78 7.34 -15.47
CA THR A 103 20.69 7.68 -14.05
C THR A 103 20.54 6.44 -13.19
N LYS A 104 21.01 6.54 -11.95
CA LYS A 104 20.74 5.52 -10.94
C LYS A 104 19.33 5.76 -10.37
N LYS A 105 18.49 4.73 -10.38
CA LYS A 105 17.21 4.66 -9.59
C LYS A 105 17.35 5.30 -8.21
N VAL A 106 16.40 6.15 -7.89
CA VAL A 106 16.32 6.91 -6.65
C VAL A 106 16.20 6.00 -5.42
N GLY A 107 16.95 6.33 -4.37
CA GLY A 107 16.82 5.69 -3.06
C GLY A 107 15.59 6.19 -2.32
N LYS A 108 15.13 5.42 -1.34
CA LYS A 108 14.03 5.81 -0.44
C LYS A 108 14.57 5.88 0.99
N ALA A 109 14.20 6.92 1.74
CA ALA A 109 14.53 7.00 3.16
C ALA A 109 13.82 5.89 3.96
N PRO A 110 14.39 5.42 5.08
CA PRO A 110 13.78 4.36 5.88
C PRO A 110 12.41 4.78 6.41
N LYS A 111 11.48 3.83 6.43
CA LYS A 111 10.20 3.97 7.16
C LYS A 111 10.46 3.80 8.64
N SER A 112 9.65 4.43 9.47
CA SER A 112 9.72 4.21 10.92
C SER A 112 9.23 2.80 11.30
N ALA A 113 9.95 2.15 12.21
CA ALA A 113 9.61 0.83 12.74
C ALA A 113 8.34 0.80 13.63
N CYS A 114 7.71 1.93 13.88
CA CYS A 114 6.49 2.01 14.70
C CYS A 114 5.25 1.41 14.02
N GLY A 115 5.24 1.21 12.70
CA GLY A 115 4.11 0.68 11.94
C GLY A 115 2.92 1.62 11.77
N VAL A 116 2.74 2.59 12.68
CA VAL A 116 1.60 3.54 12.67
C VAL A 116 1.86 4.77 11.79
N CYS A 117 3.11 5.25 11.71
CA CYS A 117 3.42 6.48 10.99
C CYS A 117 3.66 6.20 9.50
N PRO A 118 2.95 6.88 8.57
CA PRO A 118 3.19 6.75 7.14
C PRO A 118 4.46 7.49 6.68
N GLY A 119 4.96 8.42 7.51
CA GLY A 119 6.12 9.25 7.20
C GLY A 119 7.45 8.50 7.19
N ARG A 120 8.40 9.03 6.41
CA ARG A 120 9.80 8.56 6.39
C ARG A 120 10.65 9.32 7.42
N LEU A 121 11.72 8.67 7.88
CA LEU A 121 12.61 9.26 8.88
C LEU A 121 13.43 10.41 8.27
N ARG A 122 13.38 11.56 8.96
CA ARG A 122 14.19 12.74 8.64
C ARG A 122 15.61 12.56 9.17
N GLY A 123 16.57 13.19 8.50
CA GLY A 123 17.99 13.14 8.86
C GLY A 123 18.75 11.90 8.37
N VAL A 124 18.06 10.92 7.76
CA VAL A 124 18.70 9.76 7.10
C VAL A 124 18.66 9.96 5.59
N ARG A 125 19.82 9.82 4.93
CA ARG A 125 19.93 10.02 3.47
C ARG A 125 19.12 8.97 2.69
N ALA A 126 18.32 9.43 1.74
CA ALA A 126 17.55 8.58 0.83
C ALA A 126 18.43 8.03 -0.31
N VAL A 127 19.20 6.99 -0.03
CA VAL A 127 20.12 6.36 -0.99
C VAL A 127 19.85 4.86 -1.13
N ARG A 128 20.43 4.23 -2.15
CA ARG A 128 20.37 2.77 -2.32
C ARG A 128 21.15 2.04 -1.21
N PRO A 129 20.75 0.82 -0.81
CA PRO A 129 21.41 0.08 0.28
C PRO A 129 22.94 -0.08 0.11
N LYS A 130 23.42 -0.40 -1.09
CA LYS A 130 24.86 -0.54 -1.38
C LYS A 130 25.64 0.78 -1.21
N VAL A 131 24.99 1.91 -1.51
CA VAL A 131 25.57 3.25 -1.27
C VAL A 131 25.51 3.60 0.22
N LEU A 132 24.40 3.24 0.89
CA LEU A 132 24.23 3.44 2.33
C LEU A 132 25.33 2.76 3.13
N MET A 133 25.78 1.57 2.71
CA MET A 133 26.91 0.88 3.36
C MET A 133 28.19 1.70 3.35
N ARG A 134 28.49 2.40 2.24
CA ARG A 134 29.70 3.23 2.06
C ARG A 134 29.65 4.59 2.78
N LEU A 135 28.48 5.05 3.19
CA LEU A 135 28.36 6.34 3.88
C LEU A 135 28.95 6.29 5.31
N SER A 136 29.32 7.45 5.85
CA SER A 136 29.73 7.60 7.25
C SER A 136 28.57 7.36 8.21
N LYS A 137 28.87 6.97 9.46
CA LYS A 137 27.85 6.62 10.49
C LYS A 137 26.84 7.74 10.73
N THR A 138 27.32 8.98 10.85
CA THR A 138 26.50 10.19 11.08
C THR A 138 25.43 10.44 10.01
N LYS A 139 25.65 9.96 8.77
CA LYS A 139 24.70 10.12 7.66
C LYS A 139 23.61 9.03 7.63
N LYS A 140 23.77 7.97 8.43
CA LYS A 140 22.87 6.80 8.47
C LYS A 140 21.83 6.88 9.59
N HIS A 141 22.11 7.60 10.67
CA HIS A 141 21.23 7.69 11.83
C HIS A 141 21.18 9.11 12.41
N VAL A 142 20.18 9.37 13.26
CA VAL A 142 20.10 10.61 14.06
C VAL A 142 20.65 10.31 15.47
N SER A 143 21.35 11.26 16.09
CA SER A 143 21.91 11.15 17.44
C SER A 143 20.82 11.25 18.52
N ARG A 144 20.00 10.21 18.65
CA ARG A 144 19.00 10.03 19.73
C ARG A 144 18.70 8.55 19.97
N ALA A 145 18.02 8.24 21.06
CA ALA A 145 17.46 6.90 21.30
C ALA A 145 16.57 6.45 20.12
N TYR A 146 16.82 5.24 19.61
CA TYR A 146 16.18 4.66 18.42
C TYR A 146 16.29 5.53 17.15
N GLY A 147 17.32 6.36 17.05
CA GLY A 147 17.59 7.20 15.88
C GLY A 147 17.80 6.37 14.61
N GLY A 148 17.17 6.77 13.50
CA GLY A 148 17.23 6.02 12.25
C GLY A 148 16.33 4.77 12.18
N SER A 149 15.66 4.41 13.28
CA SER A 149 14.67 3.31 13.33
C SER A 149 13.26 3.82 13.66
N MET A 150 13.11 4.69 14.67
CA MET A 150 11.81 5.22 15.10
C MET A 150 11.67 6.73 14.95
N CYS A 151 10.42 7.15 14.79
CA CYS A 151 10.04 8.56 14.71
C CYS A 151 10.14 9.25 16.08
N ALA A 152 10.48 10.54 16.12
CA ALA A 152 10.68 11.26 17.40
C ALA A 152 9.40 11.34 18.25
N LYS A 153 8.22 11.45 17.62
CA LYS A 153 6.92 11.40 18.31
C LYS A 153 6.72 10.04 19.00
N CYS A 154 6.91 8.96 18.24
CA CYS A 154 6.78 7.58 18.69
C CYS A 154 7.72 7.24 19.86
N VAL A 155 8.95 7.75 19.84
CA VAL A 155 9.92 7.56 20.92
C VAL A 155 9.44 8.26 22.20
N ARG A 156 8.96 9.49 22.11
CA ARG A 156 8.39 10.21 23.27
C ARG A 156 7.18 9.49 23.85
N ASP A 157 6.27 9.04 23.00
CA ASP A 157 5.07 8.34 23.44
C ASP A 157 5.44 6.99 24.11
N ARG A 158 6.45 6.28 23.59
CA ARG A 158 6.96 5.05 24.20
C ARG A 158 7.54 5.30 25.59
N ILE A 159 8.31 6.38 25.76
CA ILE A 159 8.90 6.74 27.07
C ILE A 159 7.78 7.05 28.07
N LYS A 160 6.81 7.90 27.68
CA LYS A 160 5.68 8.26 28.56
C LYS A 160 4.84 7.04 28.93
N ARG A 161 4.51 6.17 27.97
CA ARG A 161 3.72 4.95 28.23
C ARG A 161 4.46 3.99 29.14
N ALA A 162 5.76 3.75 28.90
CA ALA A 162 6.56 2.87 29.76
C ALA A 162 6.58 3.38 31.20
N PHE A 163 6.81 4.68 31.38
CA PHE A 163 6.80 5.31 32.70
C PHE A 163 5.45 5.13 33.41
N LEU A 164 4.35 5.57 32.78
CA LEU A 164 3.01 5.51 33.41
C LEU A 164 2.57 4.07 33.74
N ILE A 165 2.93 3.10 32.91
CA ILE A 165 2.62 1.69 33.17
C ILE A 165 3.39 1.18 34.39
N GLU A 166 4.66 1.55 34.55
CA GLU A 166 5.43 1.17 35.74
C GLU A 166 4.89 1.86 37.00
N GLU A 167 4.56 3.15 36.93
CA GLU A 167 3.93 3.87 38.04
C GLU A 167 2.60 3.21 38.45
N GLN A 168 1.74 2.89 37.48
CA GLN A 168 0.47 2.22 37.75
C GLN A 168 0.67 0.83 38.36
N LYS A 169 1.70 0.07 37.93
CA LYS A 169 2.04 -1.22 38.54
C LYS A 169 2.44 -1.07 40.00
N ILE A 170 3.20 -0.02 40.36
CA ILE A 170 3.60 0.25 41.75
C ILE A 170 2.37 0.57 42.60
N VAL A 171 1.51 1.48 42.13
CA VAL A 171 0.27 1.84 42.84
C VAL A 171 -0.61 0.61 43.08
N VAL A 172 -0.80 -0.23 42.06
CA VAL A 172 -1.58 -1.47 42.20
C VAL A 172 -0.96 -2.44 43.23
N LYS A 173 0.37 -2.53 43.30
CA LYS A 173 1.05 -3.36 44.32
C LYS A 173 0.84 -2.82 45.73
N VAL A 174 0.96 -1.50 45.91
CA VAL A 174 0.77 -0.85 47.23
C VAL A 174 -0.67 -1.01 47.71
N LEU A 175 -1.66 -0.77 46.85
CA LEU A 175 -3.07 -0.95 47.19
C LEU A 175 -3.40 -2.40 47.59
N LYS A 176 -2.81 -3.38 46.89
CA LYS A 176 -2.94 -4.80 47.25
C LYS A 176 -2.32 -5.12 48.62
N ALA A 177 -1.14 -4.57 48.91
CA ALA A 177 -0.47 -4.76 50.20
C ALA A 177 -1.26 -4.12 51.36
N GLN A 178 -1.83 -2.92 51.16
CA GLN A 178 -2.69 -2.26 52.15
C GLN A 178 -3.98 -3.03 52.40
N ALA A 179 -4.62 -3.56 51.34
CA ALA A 179 -5.81 -4.39 51.50
C ALA A 179 -5.52 -5.70 52.24
N GLN A 180 -4.33 -6.27 52.11
CA GLN A 180 -3.91 -7.45 52.87
C GLN A 180 -3.64 -7.13 54.34
N SER A 181 -2.97 -6.01 54.64
CA SER A 181 -2.70 -5.61 56.03
C SER A 181 -3.97 -5.22 56.80
N GLN A 182 -4.97 -4.63 56.13
CA GLN A 182 -6.27 -4.33 56.74
C GLN A 182 -7.11 -5.58 57.03
N LYS A 183 -6.96 -6.66 56.25
CA LYS A 183 -7.66 -7.94 56.50
C LYS A 183 -7.05 -8.77 57.62
N ALA A 184 -5.78 -8.54 57.93
CA ALA A 184 -5.05 -9.25 58.98
C ALA A 184 -5.17 -8.58 60.36
N LYS A 185 -5.69 -7.35 60.41
CA LYS A 185 -6.10 -6.66 61.63
C LYS A 185 -7.57 -6.96 61.93
#